data_AF-M0NHT4-F1
#
_entry.id   AF-M0NHT4-F1
#
_cell.length_a   1.000
_cell.length_b   1.000
_cell.length_c   1.000
_cell.angle_alpha   90.00
_cell.angle_beta   90.00
_cell.angle_gamma   90.00
#
_symmetry.space_group_name_H-M   'P 1'
#
loop_
_entity.id
_entity.type
_entity.pdbx_description
1 polymer ?
#
loop_
_entity_poly.entity_id
_entity_poly.type
_entity_poly.pdbx_seq_one_letter_code
_entity_poly.pdbx_strand_id
1 'polypeptide(L)'
;MLQLLYTTPHLGFTPAEIEDQTDMAAGSVTTTLTRLLNKGYIGKTPDGLYHALDSSPHIARFAKSLVKLDQMATRYPNAGFDGDLVEAVDEADTGSRPVPESRRDELAAEQETAEIPVGDDLVIDEEGNTDDT
;
A
#
# COMPACT_ATOMS: atom_id res chain seq x y z
N MET A 1 -14.32 -6.53 6.10
CA MET A 1 -14.17 -5.50 7.16
C MET A 1 -13.53 -4.18 6.69
N LEU A 2 -12.28 -4.13 6.22
CA LEU A 2 -11.67 -2.85 5.79
C LEU A 2 -12.44 -2.18 4.65
N GLN A 3 -12.91 -2.98 3.69
CA GLN A 3 -13.82 -2.53 2.63
C GLN A 3 -15.07 -1.83 3.20
N LEU A 4 -15.70 -2.39 4.23
CA LEU A 4 -16.89 -1.81 4.86
C LEU A 4 -16.59 -0.43 5.45
N LEU A 5 -15.58 -0.34 6.32
CA LEU A 5 -15.24 0.90 7.02
C LEU A 5 -14.81 2.02 6.06
N TYR A 6 -14.06 1.70 5.00
CA TYR A 6 -13.50 2.69 4.08
C TYR A 6 -14.40 3.01 2.87
N THR A 7 -15.48 2.26 2.66
CA THR A 7 -16.51 2.64 1.67
C THR A 7 -17.38 3.79 2.21
N THR A 8 -17.61 3.80 3.53
CA THR A 8 -18.41 4.84 4.21
C THR A 8 -17.61 5.43 5.37
N PRO A 9 -16.56 6.22 5.11
CA PRO A 9 -15.59 6.64 6.13
C PRO A 9 -16.17 7.55 7.23
N HIS A 10 -17.30 8.19 6.97
CA HIS A 10 -18.01 9.04 7.93
C HIS A 10 -18.96 8.27 8.85
N LEU A 11 -19.13 6.96 8.63
CA LEU A 11 -20.01 6.12 9.44
C LEU A 11 -19.17 5.25 10.39
N GLY A 12 -19.59 5.22 11.66
CA GLY A 12 -19.04 4.32 12.66
C GLY A 12 -19.90 3.08 12.79
N PHE A 13 -19.28 1.93 13.08
CA PHE A 13 -19.96 0.65 13.23
C PHE A 13 -19.59 -0.05 14.54
N THR A 14 -20.54 -0.74 15.15
CA THR A 14 -20.30 -1.66 16.27
C THR A 14 -19.66 -2.96 15.78
N PRO A 15 -18.98 -3.73 16.66
CA PRO A 15 -18.48 -5.06 16.30
C PRO A 15 -19.56 -6.00 15.76
N ALA A 16 -20.78 -5.95 16.33
CA ALA A 16 -21.90 -6.76 15.90
C ALA A 16 -22.37 -6.39 14.49
N GLU A 17 -22.52 -5.10 14.18
CA GLU A 17 -22.88 -4.67 12.83
C GLU A 17 -21.81 -5.01 11.79
N ILE A 18 -20.53 -5.05 12.20
CA ILE A 18 -19.44 -5.50 11.34
C ILE A 18 -19.53 -7.01 11.12
N GLU A 19 -19.83 -7.80 12.15
CA GLU A 19 -20.10 -9.24 12.03
C GLU A 19 -21.32 -9.53 11.17
N ASP A 20 -22.40 -8.73 11.24
CA ASP A 20 -23.58 -8.96 10.40
C ASP A 20 -23.29 -8.64 8.92
N GLN A 21 -22.43 -7.66 8.65
CA GLN A 21 -22.09 -7.21 7.30
C GLN A 21 -20.86 -7.89 6.72
N THR A 22 -20.16 -8.70 7.50
CA THR A 22 -18.99 -9.46 7.05
C THR A 22 -19.19 -10.91 7.44
N ASP A 23 -18.92 -11.84 6.55
CA ASP A 23 -19.07 -13.28 6.85
C ASP A 23 -17.92 -13.79 7.76
N MET A 24 -17.64 -13.08 8.85
CA MET A 24 -16.54 -13.30 9.79
C MET A 24 -17.10 -13.57 11.17
N ALA A 25 -16.60 -14.60 11.84
CA ALA A 25 -17.00 -14.90 13.22
C ALA A 25 -16.66 -13.76 14.20
N ALA A 26 -17.52 -13.51 15.20
CA ALA A 26 -17.35 -12.51 16.27
C ALA A 26 -15.92 -12.40 16.84
N GLY A 27 -15.32 -13.55 17.17
CA GLY A 27 -13.96 -13.61 17.74
C GLY A 27 -12.87 -13.09 16.79
N SER A 28 -13.05 -13.33 15.48
CA SER A 28 -12.17 -12.83 14.43
C SER A 28 -12.36 -11.33 14.21
N VAL A 29 -13.60 -10.84 14.23
CA VAL A 29 -13.92 -9.41 14.08
C VAL A 29 -13.26 -8.60 15.19
N THR A 30 -13.51 -8.98 16.45
CA THR A 30 -12.97 -8.27 17.63
C THR A 30 -11.43 -8.27 17.67
N THR A 31 -10.80 -9.42 17.38
CA THR A 31 -9.34 -9.54 17.31
C THR A 31 -8.76 -8.66 16.19
N THR A 32 -9.38 -8.67 15.02
CA THR A 32 -8.93 -7.88 13.86
C THR A 32 -9.10 -6.39 14.11
N LEU A 33 -10.23 -5.94 14.66
CA LEU A 33 -10.48 -4.54 15.01
C LEU A 33 -9.46 -4.03 16.02
N THR A 34 -9.17 -4.82 17.05
CA THR A 34 -8.17 -4.46 18.07
C THR A 34 -6.78 -4.27 17.43
N ARG A 35 -6.39 -5.20 16.54
CA ARG A 35 -5.11 -5.10 15.82
C ARG A 35 -5.03 -3.88 14.91
N LEU A 36 -6.10 -3.57 14.18
CA LEU A 36 -6.13 -2.40 13.28
C LEU A 36 -6.14 -1.08 14.05
N LEU A 37 -6.87 -1.03 15.18
CA LEU A 37 -6.90 0.12 16.07
C LEU A 37 -5.50 0.39 16.65
N ASN A 38 -4.84 -0.65 17.17
CA ASN A 38 -3.48 -0.54 17.72
C ASN A 38 -2.44 -0.11 16.68
N LYS A 39 -2.66 -0.46 15.40
CA LYS A 39 -1.81 -0.04 14.28
C LYS A 39 -2.16 1.35 13.75
N GLY A 40 -3.19 2.00 14.27
CA GLY A 40 -3.63 3.32 13.80
C GLY A 40 -4.23 3.31 12.39
N TYR A 41 -4.77 2.17 11.93
CA TYR A 41 -5.42 2.06 10.62
C TYR A 41 -6.91 2.37 10.67
N ILE A 42 -7.53 2.34 11.85
CA ILE A 42 -8.93 2.67 12.07
C ILE A 42 -9.05 3.46 13.37
N GLY A 43 -10.12 4.25 13.50
CA GLY A 43 -10.47 4.97 14.71
C GLY A 43 -11.55 4.25 15.49
N LYS A 44 -11.68 4.62 16.77
CA LYS A 44 -12.79 4.21 17.63
C LYS A 44 -13.34 5.46 18.32
N THR A 45 -14.65 5.68 18.21
CA THR A 45 -15.33 6.78 18.90
C THR A 45 -15.46 6.48 20.40
N PRO A 46 -15.73 7.49 21.24
CA PRO A 46 -15.98 7.28 22.67
C PRO A 46 -17.12 6.29 22.94
N ASP A 47 -18.14 6.28 22.08
CA ASP A 47 -19.29 5.37 22.15
C ASP A 47 -18.97 3.95 21.67
N GLY A 48 -17.74 3.71 21.24
CA GLY A 48 -17.22 2.40 20.88
C GLY A 48 -17.39 2.00 19.42
N LEU A 49 -17.79 2.93 18.54
CA LEU A 49 -17.96 2.69 17.11
C LEU A 49 -16.62 2.78 16.39
N TYR A 50 -16.37 1.82 15.49
CA TYR A 50 -15.16 1.78 14.67
C TYR A 50 -15.41 2.47 13.34
N HIS A 51 -14.46 3.30 12.91
CA HIS A 51 -14.56 4.05 11.65
C HIS A 51 -13.21 4.10 10.92
N ALA A 52 -13.24 4.40 9.63
CA ALA A 52 -12.03 4.62 8.85
C ALA A 52 -11.32 5.92 9.25
N LEU A 53 -9.99 5.95 9.09
CA LEU A 53 -9.19 7.17 9.27
C LEU A 53 -8.78 7.72 7.91
N ASP A 54 -9.03 9.01 7.68
CA ASP A 54 -8.60 9.70 6.44
C ASP A 54 -7.08 9.86 6.34
N SER A 55 -6.35 9.74 7.45
CA SER A 55 -4.89 9.89 7.50
C SER A 55 -4.11 8.78 6.79
N SER A 56 -4.76 7.70 6.35
CA SER A 56 -4.11 6.55 5.72
C SER A 56 -4.52 6.34 4.26
N PRO A 57 -3.94 7.10 3.32
CA PRO A 57 -4.32 7.03 1.90
C PRO A 57 -4.00 5.65 1.28
N HIS A 58 -3.00 4.94 1.79
CA HIS A 58 -2.66 3.60 1.32
C HIS A 58 -3.72 2.57 1.72
N ILE A 59 -4.26 2.63 2.94
CA ILE A 59 -5.36 1.74 3.37
C ILE A 59 -6.63 2.06 2.59
N ALA A 60 -6.95 3.34 2.39
CA ALA A 60 -8.08 3.73 1.57
C ALA A 60 -7.96 3.22 0.13
N ARG A 61 -6.77 3.30 -0.47
CA ARG A 61 -6.50 2.75 -1.81
C ARG A 61 -6.65 1.22 -1.84
N PHE A 62 -6.14 0.53 -0.81
CA PHE A 62 -6.28 -0.92 -0.69
C PHE A 62 -7.76 -1.32 -0.55
N ALA A 63 -8.52 -0.69 0.34
CA ALA A 63 -9.95 -0.95 0.49
C ALA A 63 -10.73 -0.71 -0.82
N LYS A 64 -10.41 0.36 -1.56
CA LYS A 64 -10.98 0.60 -2.89
C LYS A 64 -10.63 -0.49 -3.91
N SER A 65 -9.44 -1.09 -3.80
CA SER A 65 -9.06 -2.21 -4.67
C SER A 65 -9.86 -3.48 -4.36
N LEU A 66 -10.20 -3.72 -3.08
CA LEU A 66 -11.08 -4.83 -2.68
C LEU A 66 -12.48 -4.70 -3.29
N VAL A 67 -13.06 -3.50 -3.26
CA VAL A 67 -14.37 -3.23 -3.91
C VAL A 67 -14.31 -3.55 -5.41
N LYS A 68 -13.22 -3.19 -6.09
CA LYS A 68 -13.07 -3.48 -7.53
C LYS A 68 -12.94 -4.98 -7.79
N LEU A 69 -12.21 -5.70 -6.95
CA LEU A 69 -12.07 -7.16 -7.05
C LEU A 69 -13.43 -7.84 -6.84
N ASP A 70 -14.20 -7.41 -5.84
CA ASP A 70 -15.55 -7.91 -5.57
C ASP A 70 -16.52 -7.67 -6.75
N GLN A 71 -16.46 -6.48 -7.35
CA GLN A 71 -17.21 -6.17 -8.58
C GLN A 71 -16.78 -7.05 -9.76
N MET A 72 -15.48 -7.35 -9.89
CA MET A 72 -14.97 -8.24 -10.94
C MET A 72 -15.43 -9.68 -10.72
N ALA A 73 -15.35 -10.19 -9.50
CA ALA A 73 -15.84 -11.52 -9.13
C ALA A 73 -17.35 -11.66 -9.41
N THR A 74 -18.14 -10.64 -9.05
CA THR A 74 -19.57 -10.59 -9.33
C THR A 74 -19.87 -10.56 -10.84
N ARG A 75 -19.10 -9.78 -11.61
CA ARG A 75 -19.28 -9.67 -13.07
C ARG A 75 -18.86 -10.94 -13.82
N TYR A 76 -17.84 -11.63 -13.32
CA TYR A 76 -17.25 -12.81 -13.96
C TYR A 76 -17.21 -13.98 -12.96
N PRO A 77 -18.35 -14.63 -12.70
CA PRO A 77 -18.45 -15.68 -11.68
C PRO A 77 -17.65 -16.96 -12.00
N ASN A 78 -17.24 -17.15 -13.26
CA ASN A 78 -16.45 -18.31 -13.69
C ASN A 78 -14.96 -17.95 -13.96
N ALA A 79 -14.50 -16.79 -13.50
CA ALA A 79 -13.11 -16.36 -13.71
C ALA A 79 -12.11 -16.99 -12.72
N GLY A 80 -12.55 -17.90 -11.84
CA GLY A 80 -11.70 -18.61 -10.90
C GLY A 80 -11.28 -17.75 -9.70
N PHE A 81 -12.18 -16.87 -9.22
CA PHE A 81 -11.94 -16.06 -8.02
C PHE A 81 -12.36 -16.77 -6.72
N ASP A 82 -12.77 -18.03 -6.83
CA ASP A 82 -13.52 -18.82 -5.86
C ASP A 82 -12.66 -19.32 -4.68
N GLY A 83 -11.41 -18.83 -4.59
CA GLY A 83 -10.47 -19.18 -3.52
C GLY A 83 -9.77 -20.53 -3.69
N ASP A 84 -10.15 -21.36 -4.66
CA ASP A 84 -9.51 -22.66 -4.95
C ASP A 84 -8.15 -22.51 -5.64
N LEU A 85 -7.87 -21.34 -6.25
CA LEU A 85 -6.63 -21.07 -6.98
C LEU A 85 -5.46 -20.60 -6.09
N VAL A 86 -5.57 -20.73 -4.76
CA VAL A 86 -4.41 -20.57 -3.87
C VAL A 86 -3.68 -21.91 -3.77
N GLU A 87 -3.04 -22.34 -4.87
CA GLU A 87 -2.00 -23.35 -4.72
C GLU A 87 -0.97 -22.79 -3.74
N ALA A 88 -0.67 -23.58 -2.70
CA ALA A 88 0.32 -23.26 -1.70
C ALA A 88 1.63 -22.89 -2.42
N VAL A 89 1.97 -21.62 -2.40
CA VAL A 89 3.35 -21.19 -2.63
C VAL A 89 4.10 -21.80 -1.45
N ASP A 90 4.73 -22.95 -1.66
CA ASP A 90 5.69 -23.50 -0.71
C ASP A 90 6.67 -22.37 -0.36
N GLU A 91 6.88 -22.16 0.95
CA GLU A 91 7.86 -21.21 1.49
C GLU A 91 9.28 -21.62 1.07
N ALA A 92 9.64 -21.36 -0.18
CA ALA A 92 11.01 -21.48 -0.67
C ALA A 92 11.22 -20.70 -1.99
N ASP A 93 10.84 -19.42 -2.07
CA ASP A 93 11.62 -18.47 -2.89
C ASP A 93 11.23 -17.00 -2.61
N THR A 94 11.90 -16.35 -1.68
CA THR A 94 12.04 -14.88 -1.69
C THR A 94 13.15 -14.49 -2.68
N GLY A 95 12.97 -14.86 -3.95
CA GLY A 95 13.93 -14.63 -5.02
C GLY A 95 13.21 -14.15 -6.28
N SER A 96 13.31 -12.86 -6.56
CA SER A 96 13.16 -12.25 -7.89
C SER A 96 11.97 -12.71 -8.76
N ARG A 97 10.89 -11.91 -8.79
CA ARG A 97 9.95 -11.96 -9.91
C ARG A 97 10.73 -11.66 -11.20
N PRO A 98 10.75 -12.53 -12.23
CA PRO A 98 11.36 -12.19 -13.49
C PRO A 98 10.57 -11.03 -14.12
N VAL A 99 11.28 -9.92 -14.36
CA VAL A 99 10.78 -8.83 -15.20
C VAL A 99 10.56 -9.42 -16.60
N PRO A 100 9.35 -9.32 -17.18
CA PRO A 100 9.12 -9.79 -18.54
C PRO A 100 10.08 -9.08 -19.51
N GLU A 101 10.74 -9.87 -20.37
CA GLU A 101 11.84 -9.42 -21.24
C GLU A 101 11.46 -8.27 -22.18
N SER A 102 10.18 -8.04 -22.40
CA SER A 102 9.66 -6.95 -23.24
C SER A 102 9.95 -5.53 -22.72
N ARG A 103 10.55 -5.37 -21.54
CA ARG A 103 11.00 -4.07 -21.00
C ARG A 103 12.51 -3.82 -21.08
N ARG A 104 13.30 -4.80 -21.55
CA ARG A 104 14.76 -4.65 -21.63
C ARG A 104 15.22 -3.82 -22.81
N ASP A 105 14.47 -3.85 -23.92
CA ASP A 105 14.92 -3.19 -25.16
C ASP A 105 14.69 -1.67 -25.17
N GLU A 106 13.77 -1.12 -24.37
CA GLU A 106 13.54 0.34 -24.31
C GLU A 106 14.53 1.09 -23.41
N LEU A 107 15.21 0.42 -22.47
CA LEU A 107 16.17 1.04 -21.54
C LEU A 107 17.62 1.02 -22.06
N ALA A 108 17.88 0.35 -23.19
CA ALA A 108 19.20 0.27 -23.82
C ALA A 108 19.48 1.44 -24.79
N ALA A 109 18.48 2.24 -25.16
CA ALA A 109 18.60 3.28 -26.18
C ALA A 109 18.81 4.72 -25.63
N GLU A 110 18.77 4.94 -24.32
CA GLU A 110 19.00 6.28 -23.72
C GLU A 110 20.31 6.38 -22.92
N GLN A 111 21.16 5.35 -22.93
CA GLN A 111 22.50 5.40 -22.32
C GLN A 111 23.58 5.64 -23.37
N GLU A 112 23.53 6.78 -24.04
CA GLU A 112 24.71 7.29 -24.76
C GLU A 112 24.73 8.84 -24.71
N THR A 113 25.84 9.36 -24.17
CA THR A 113 26.29 10.77 -24.10
C THR A 113 25.67 11.73 -23.07
N ALA A 114 26.22 11.70 -21.85
CA ALA A 114 26.63 12.93 -21.16
C ALA A 114 27.89 12.65 -20.35
N GLU A 115 29.06 12.86 -20.98
CA GLU A 115 30.36 12.84 -20.32
C GLU A 115 30.41 13.95 -19.26
N ILE A 116 30.61 13.58 -17.99
CA ILE A 116 31.00 14.52 -16.95
C ILE A 116 32.53 14.45 -16.87
N PRO A 117 33.29 15.50 -17.26
CA PRO A 117 34.72 15.48 -17.07
C PRO A 117 35.02 15.71 -15.57
N VAL A 118 35.52 14.68 -14.90
CA VAL A 118 36.19 14.79 -13.60
C VAL A 118 37.63 15.20 -13.88
N GLY A 119 37.89 16.51 -13.82
CA GLY A 119 39.25 17.05 -13.76
C GLY A 119 39.62 17.29 -12.31
N ASP A 120 40.48 16.43 -11.78
CA ASP A 120 41.13 16.59 -10.48
C ASP A 120 42.30 17.58 -10.61
N ASP A 121 42.58 18.30 -9.52
CA ASP A 121 43.81 19.04 -9.20
C ASP A 121 44.00 20.50 -9.72
N LEU A 122 43.70 21.49 -8.86
CA LEU A 122 44.65 22.57 -8.56
C LEU A 122 44.35 23.23 -7.19
N VAL A 123 45.41 23.26 -6.40
CA VAL A 123 45.59 23.80 -5.04
C VAL A 123 45.60 25.34 -5.00
N ILE A 124 45.64 25.92 -3.79
CA ILE A 124 46.15 27.28 -3.41
C ILE A 124 45.09 28.41 -3.48
N ASP A 125 44.80 29.29 -2.49
CA ASP A 125 45.19 29.53 -1.09
C ASP A 125 44.14 30.46 -0.43
N GLU A 126 44.16 30.54 0.91
CA GLU A 126 43.63 31.67 1.67
C GLU A 126 44.29 33.00 1.24
N GLU A 127 43.56 34.13 1.20
CA GLU A 127 43.98 35.44 1.77
C GLU A 127 42.96 36.55 1.43
N GLY A 128 42.54 37.26 2.49
CA GLY A 128 42.18 38.69 2.58
C GLY A 128 41.46 39.42 1.44
N ASN A 129 40.26 39.93 1.75
CA ASN A 129 39.96 41.32 1.41
C ASN A 129 39.37 42.04 2.62
N THR A 130 40.24 42.75 3.34
CA THR A 130 39.89 43.78 4.30
C THR A 130 39.32 45.00 3.60
N ASP A 131 38.38 45.63 4.29
CA ASP A 131 37.84 46.98 4.11
C ASP A 131 38.92 48.05 3.83
N ASP A 132 38.66 49.00 2.91
CA ASP A 132 39.04 50.41 3.11
C ASP A 132 38.32 51.39 2.15
N THR A 133 37.87 52.49 2.77
CA THR A 133 37.53 53.86 2.31
C THR A 133 36.32 54.14 1.40
#